data_AF-A0A1F8ZSF5-F1
#
_entry.id   AF-A0A1F8ZSF5-F1
#
_cell.length_a   1.000
_cell.length_b   1.000
_cell.length_c   1.000
_cell.angle_alpha   90.00
_cell.angle_beta   90.00
_cell.angle_gamma   90.00
#
_symmetry.space_group_name_H-M   'P 1'
#
loop_
_entity.id
_entity.type
_entity.pdbx_description
1 polymer ?
#
loop_
_entity_poly.entity_id
_entity_poly.type
_entity_poly.pdbx_seq_one_letter_code
_entity_poly.pdbx_strand_id
1 'polypeptide(L)'
;KIELKDFEKMDPEYQDLLKRVLAIQADCEIGGPHLYVASILPTAPTKLDQLIVARTAAEEIDHYRKIARLAGEIGADVSYVLSRPNQERYVDAFRGEITSWEHFAVFGFLIDRIGRYQLEEFIGCSYAPLERILPDVMREEAGHIDFGTTKTAELAAKGGESKAKVQKALDYWYVKALDMFGRSDS
;
A
#
# COMPACT_ATOMS: atom_id res chain seq x y z
N LYS A 1 -22.56 11.71 8.59
CA LYS A 1 -21.76 11.20 7.45
C LYS A 1 -21.96 12.14 6.27
N ILE A 2 -20.90 12.48 5.56
CA ILE A 2 -20.87 13.39 4.41
C ILE A 2 -20.98 12.54 3.16
N GLU A 3 -22.03 12.79 2.36
CA GLU A 3 -22.20 12.16 1.05
C GLU A 3 -21.51 12.99 -0.04
N LEU A 4 -21.29 12.38 -1.21
CA LEU A 4 -20.68 13.07 -2.36
C LEU A 4 -21.39 14.39 -2.69
N LYS A 5 -22.73 14.40 -2.70
CA LYS A 5 -23.56 15.59 -2.97
C LYS A 5 -23.40 16.72 -1.95
N ASP A 6 -22.83 16.43 -0.79
CA ASP A 6 -22.65 17.38 0.31
C ASP A 6 -21.20 17.86 0.44
N PHE A 7 -20.26 17.27 -0.31
CA PHE A 7 -18.83 17.61 -0.28
C PHE A 7 -18.57 19.10 -0.52
N GLU A 8 -19.17 19.68 -1.58
CA GLU A 8 -19.01 21.09 -1.94
C GLU A 8 -19.54 22.07 -0.88
N LYS A 9 -20.35 21.59 0.08
CA LYS A 9 -20.88 22.40 1.19
C LYS A 9 -19.97 22.39 2.41
N MET A 10 -18.93 21.55 2.42
CA MET A 10 -17.99 21.43 3.53
C MET A 10 -16.99 22.58 3.53
N ASP A 11 -16.39 22.81 4.69
CA ASP A 11 -15.35 23.83 4.86
C ASP A 11 -14.23 23.61 3.81
N PRO A 12 -13.68 24.67 3.20
CA PRO A 12 -12.56 24.55 2.26
C PRO A 12 -11.39 23.73 2.79
N GLU A 13 -11.08 23.82 4.09
CA GLU A 13 -10.03 23.03 4.73
C GLU A 13 -10.35 21.53 4.67
N TYR A 14 -11.58 21.13 4.98
CA TYR A 14 -12.01 19.75 4.87
C TYR A 14 -11.88 19.23 3.43
N GLN A 15 -12.27 20.05 2.46
CA GLN A 15 -12.19 19.69 1.05
C GLN A 15 -10.74 19.45 0.61
N ASP A 16 -9.83 20.34 1.00
CA ASP A 16 -8.40 20.23 0.70
C ASP A 16 -7.78 18.99 1.35
N LEU A 17 -8.03 18.79 2.64
CA LEU A 17 -7.51 17.65 3.39
C LEU A 17 -8.01 16.32 2.85
N LEU A 18 -9.30 16.19 2.51
CA LEU A 18 -9.83 14.95 1.92
C LEU A 18 -9.18 14.66 0.56
N LYS A 19 -9.03 15.68 -0.30
CA LYS A 19 -8.34 15.53 -1.60
C LYS A 19 -6.89 15.08 -1.40
N ARG A 20 -6.19 15.64 -0.41
CA ARG A 20 -4.82 15.26 -0.07
C ARG A 20 -4.73 13.82 0.45
N VAL A 21 -5.65 13.41 1.32
CA VAL A 21 -5.73 12.02 1.82
C VAL A 21 -5.93 11.04 0.66
N LEU A 22 -6.88 11.31 -0.24
CA LEU A 22 -7.13 10.43 -1.39
C LEU A 22 -5.94 10.40 -2.36
N ALA A 23 -5.24 11.52 -2.57
CA ALA A 23 -4.04 11.55 -3.41
C ALA A 23 -2.88 10.73 -2.81
N ILE A 24 -2.66 10.83 -1.50
CA ILE A 24 -1.62 10.05 -0.81
C ILE A 24 -2.00 8.57 -0.82
N GLN A 25 -3.25 8.22 -0.53
CA GLN A 25 -3.71 6.83 -0.57
C GLN A 25 -3.53 6.26 -1.98
N ALA A 26 -4.00 6.97 -3.03
CA ALA A 26 -3.82 6.53 -4.42
C ALA A 26 -2.36 6.27 -4.79
N ASP A 27 -1.43 7.13 -4.34
CA ASP A 27 0.00 6.94 -4.57
C ASP A 27 0.57 5.71 -3.82
N CYS A 28 0.04 5.39 -2.64
CA CYS A 28 0.43 4.19 -1.89
C CYS A 28 -0.04 2.91 -2.59
N GLU A 29 -1.31 2.84 -3.03
CA GLU A 29 -1.88 1.66 -3.71
C GLU A 29 -1.11 1.32 -4.99
N ILE A 30 -0.81 2.31 -5.86
CA ILE A 30 0.00 2.07 -7.06
C ILE A 30 1.52 2.03 -6.75
N GLY A 31 1.89 2.50 -5.57
CA GLY A 31 3.23 2.48 -5.00
C GLY A 31 3.86 1.10 -5.05
N GLY A 32 3.21 0.17 -4.36
CA GLY A 32 3.67 -1.22 -4.24
C GLY A 32 3.96 -1.86 -5.61
N PRO A 33 2.98 -1.94 -6.53
CA PRO A 33 3.18 -2.56 -7.83
C PRO A 33 4.38 -2.02 -8.62
N HIS A 34 4.64 -0.71 -8.60
CA HIS A 34 5.80 -0.13 -9.29
C HIS A 34 7.15 -0.51 -8.65
N LEU A 35 7.15 -0.97 -7.39
CA LEU A 35 8.37 -1.37 -6.69
C LEU A 35 8.79 -2.80 -7.05
N TYR A 36 7.82 -3.70 -7.26
CA TYR A 36 8.11 -5.14 -7.33
C TYR A 36 7.68 -5.84 -8.62
N VAL A 37 6.72 -5.33 -9.39
CA VAL A 37 6.14 -6.13 -10.50
C VAL A 37 7.19 -6.47 -11.56
N ALA A 38 8.01 -5.51 -11.96
CA ALA A 38 9.01 -5.71 -13.02
C ALA A 38 10.10 -6.73 -12.65
N SER A 39 10.40 -6.89 -11.36
CA SER A 39 11.51 -7.70 -10.84
C SER A 39 11.05 -9.01 -10.22
N ILE A 40 10.00 -9.00 -9.40
CA ILE A 40 9.57 -10.13 -8.57
C ILE A 40 8.65 -11.08 -9.34
N LEU A 41 7.68 -10.54 -10.09
CA LEU A 41 6.73 -11.37 -10.86
C LEU A 41 7.42 -12.34 -11.85
N PRO A 42 8.39 -11.90 -12.68
CA PRO A 42 9.07 -12.81 -13.61
C PRO A 42 10.06 -13.76 -12.91
N THR A 43 10.50 -13.45 -11.69
CA THR A 43 11.52 -14.23 -10.96
C THR A 43 10.92 -15.11 -9.86
N ALA A 44 9.61 -15.35 -9.89
CA ALA A 44 8.94 -16.12 -8.86
C ALA A 44 9.44 -17.56 -8.75
N PRO A 45 9.77 -18.05 -7.53
CA PRO A 45 10.41 -19.34 -7.34
C PRO A 45 9.46 -20.51 -7.57
N THR A 46 8.14 -20.26 -7.46
CA THR A 46 7.12 -21.26 -7.75
C THR A 46 5.97 -20.63 -8.55
N LYS A 47 5.24 -21.48 -9.29
CA LYS A 47 4.00 -21.07 -9.98
C LYS A 47 2.95 -20.49 -9.04
N LEU A 48 2.92 -20.94 -7.78
CA LEU A 48 1.99 -20.42 -6.78
C LEU A 48 2.42 -19.02 -6.34
N ASP A 49 3.71 -18.81 -6.07
CA ASP A 49 4.23 -17.48 -5.75
C ASP A 49 4.00 -16.51 -6.92
N GLN A 50 4.19 -16.96 -8.17
CA GLN A 50 3.92 -16.14 -9.35
C GLN A 50 2.45 -15.72 -9.45
N LEU A 51 1.52 -16.66 -9.21
CA LEU A 51 0.09 -16.39 -9.19
C LEU A 51 -0.27 -15.40 -8.08
N ILE A 52 0.31 -15.55 -6.88
CA ILE A 52 0.05 -14.67 -5.76
C ILE A 52 0.55 -13.25 -6.05
N VAL A 53 1.78 -13.08 -6.54
CA VAL A 53 2.31 -11.75 -6.92
C VAL A 53 1.43 -11.08 -7.96
N ALA A 54 1.00 -11.81 -9.00
CA ALA A 54 0.12 -11.27 -10.03
C ALA A 54 -1.23 -10.84 -9.47
N ARG A 55 -1.79 -11.63 -8.54
CA ARG A 55 -3.06 -11.34 -7.89
C ARG A 55 -2.95 -10.12 -6.99
N THR A 56 -1.95 -10.05 -6.12
CA THR A 56 -1.68 -8.89 -5.26
C THR A 56 -1.52 -7.64 -6.10
N ALA A 57 -0.72 -7.67 -7.17
CA ALA A 57 -0.58 -6.52 -8.06
C ALA A 57 -1.91 -6.07 -8.69
N ALA A 58 -2.77 -7.02 -9.08
CA ALA A 58 -4.08 -6.69 -9.63
C ALA A 58 -5.03 -6.10 -8.58
N GLU A 59 -5.01 -6.61 -7.35
CA GLU A 59 -5.80 -6.11 -6.21
C GLU A 59 -5.35 -4.68 -5.86
N GLU A 60 -4.05 -4.41 -5.69
CA GLU A 60 -3.48 -3.08 -5.45
C GLU A 60 -3.81 -2.06 -6.56
N ILE A 61 -3.72 -2.47 -7.84
CA ILE A 61 -4.11 -1.62 -8.97
C ILE A 61 -5.63 -1.33 -8.95
N ASP A 62 -6.45 -2.28 -8.50
CA ASP A 62 -7.88 -2.05 -8.31
C ASP A 62 -8.18 -1.13 -7.12
N HIS A 63 -7.42 -1.23 -6.03
CA HIS A 63 -7.48 -0.28 -4.90
C HIS A 63 -7.17 1.14 -5.39
N TYR A 64 -6.08 1.32 -6.15
CA TYR A 64 -5.78 2.58 -6.81
C TYR A 64 -6.95 3.08 -7.66
N ARG A 65 -7.54 2.23 -8.51
CA ARG A 65 -8.69 2.58 -9.36
C ARG A 65 -9.89 3.04 -8.51
N LYS A 66 -10.20 2.35 -7.40
CA LYS A 66 -11.28 2.70 -6.47
C LYS A 66 -11.02 4.08 -5.83
N ILE A 67 -9.82 4.32 -5.31
CA ILE A 67 -9.46 5.61 -4.66
C ILE A 67 -9.41 6.75 -5.67
N ALA A 68 -8.78 6.54 -6.83
CA ALA A 68 -8.70 7.54 -7.90
C ALA A 68 -10.08 7.95 -8.42
N ARG A 69 -11.02 7.01 -8.49
CA ARG A 69 -12.43 7.33 -8.79
C ARG A 69 -13.03 8.27 -7.75
N LEU A 70 -12.86 7.99 -6.46
CA LEU A 70 -13.38 8.85 -5.39
C LEU A 70 -12.77 10.26 -5.45
N ALA A 71 -11.46 10.35 -5.71
CA ALA A 71 -10.78 11.64 -5.89
C ALA A 71 -11.37 12.42 -7.07
N GLY A 72 -11.57 11.74 -8.22
CA GLY A 72 -12.18 12.35 -9.41
C GLY A 72 -13.62 12.84 -9.18
N GLU A 73 -14.42 12.10 -8.40
CA GLU A 73 -15.79 12.49 -8.05
C GLU A 73 -15.85 13.81 -7.24
N ILE A 74 -14.78 14.15 -6.51
CA ILE A 74 -14.64 15.42 -5.77
C ILE A 74 -13.72 16.44 -6.49
N GLY A 75 -13.43 16.23 -7.78
CA GLY A 75 -12.68 17.17 -8.61
C GLY A 75 -11.17 17.16 -8.39
N ALA A 76 -10.59 16.09 -7.85
CA ALA A 76 -9.14 15.90 -7.75
C ALA A 76 -8.63 14.89 -8.79
N ASP A 77 -7.74 15.32 -9.67
CA ASP A 77 -7.03 14.43 -10.58
C ASP A 77 -5.79 13.86 -9.89
N VAL A 78 -5.75 12.54 -9.74
CA VAL A 78 -4.62 11.80 -9.17
C VAL A 78 -3.89 10.94 -10.21
N SER A 79 -4.27 11.01 -11.49
CA SER A 79 -3.72 10.14 -12.55
C SER A 79 -2.20 10.27 -12.73
N TYR A 80 -1.62 11.39 -12.30
CA TYR A 80 -0.18 11.62 -12.31
C TYR A 80 0.62 10.60 -11.49
N VAL A 81 0.02 9.91 -10.50
CA VAL A 81 0.74 8.91 -9.70
C VAL A 81 1.10 7.65 -10.51
N LEU A 82 0.44 7.40 -11.65
CA LEU A 82 0.75 6.27 -12.55
C LEU A 82 2.11 6.40 -13.22
N SER A 83 2.57 7.63 -13.47
CA SER A 83 3.84 7.91 -14.16
C SER A 83 4.85 8.60 -13.26
N ARG A 84 4.52 8.82 -11.99
CA ARG A 84 5.39 9.45 -11.02
C ARG A 84 6.63 8.57 -10.78
N PRO A 85 7.86 9.12 -10.85
CA PRO A 85 9.07 8.42 -10.44
C PRO A 85 8.99 7.99 -8.98
N ASN A 86 9.49 6.78 -8.65
CA ASN A 86 9.42 6.28 -7.27
C ASN A 86 10.03 7.27 -6.27
N GLN A 87 11.12 7.96 -6.62
CA GLN A 87 11.80 8.94 -5.76
C GLN A 87 10.93 10.16 -5.38
N GLU A 88 9.85 10.42 -6.12
CA GLU A 88 8.95 11.55 -5.91
C GLU A 88 7.65 11.16 -5.17
N ARG A 89 7.51 9.89 -4.79
CA ARG A 89 6.33 9.41 -4.06
C ARG A 89 6.17 10.07 -2.70
N TYR A 90 4.93 10.18 -2.23
CA TYR A 90 4.61 10.87 -0.99
C TYR A 90 5.23 10.21 0.23
N VAL A 91 5.24 8.87 0.27
CA VAL A 91 5.69 8.08 1.40
C VAL A 91 7.04 7.40 1.08
N ASP A 92 8.02 7.59 1.97
CA ASP A 92 9.42 7.16 1.78
C ASP A 92 9.61 5.64 1.63
N ALA A 93 8.64 4.85 2.11
CA ALA A 93 8.62 3.40 1.91
C ALA A 93 8.54 3.01 0.42
N PHE A 94 7.94 3.86 -0.41
CA PHE A 94 7.76 3.61 -1.85
C PHE A 94 8.82 4.28 -2.73
N ARG A 95 9.89 4.85 -2.16
CA ARG A 95 10.94 5.57 -2.94
C ARG A 95 12.09 4.69 -3.45
N GLY A 96 11.85 3.40 -3.66
CA GLY A 96 12.89 2.42 -3.99
C GLY A 96 12.47 1.40 -5.04
N GLU A 97 13.15 0.26 -5.03
CA GLU A 97 12.86 -0.93 -5.83
C GLU A 97 12.96 -2.17 -4.95
N ILE A 98 12.17 -3.19 -5.25
CA ILE A 98 12.21 -4.49 -4.58
C ILE A 98 12.72 -5.51 -5.59
N THR A 99 13.96 -5.97 -5.41
CA THR A 99 14.64 -6.84 -6.39
C THR A 99 14.97 -8.23 -5.84
N SER A 100 14.54 -8.55 -4.62
CA SER A 100 14.74 -9.86 -4.00
C SER A 100 13.50 -10.34 -3.26
N TRP A 101 13.37 -11.65 -3.16
CA TRP A 101 12.24 -12.31 -2.52
C TRP A 101 12.17 -12.06 -1.02
N GLU A 102 13.31 -11.92 -0.34
CA GLU A 102 13.34 -11.56 1.07
C GLU A 102 12.82 -10.14 1.29
N HIS A 103 13.17 -9.18 0.42
CA HIS A 103 12.62 -7.83 0.52
C HIS A 103 11.13 -7.80 0.19
N PHE A 104 10.66 -8.57 -0.80
CA PHE A 104 9.24 -8.65 -1.15
C PHE A 104 8.40 -9.29 -0.02
N ALA A 105 8.89 -10.39 0.55
CA ALA A 105 8.21 -11.05 1.67
C ALA A 105 8.13 -10.14 2.91
N VAL A 106 9.23 -9.45 3.24
CA VAL A 106 9.26 -8.52 4.37
C VAL A 106 8.41 -7.27 4.10
N PHE A 107 8.36 -6.80 2.85
CA PHE A 107 7.47 -5.71 2.45
C PHE A 107 6.01 -6.05 2.77
N GLY A 108 5.50 -7.21 2.36
CA GLY A 108 4.13 -7.61 2.72
C GLY A 108 3.94 -7.89 4.21
N PHE A 109 4.98 -8.37 4.91
CA PHE A 109 4.92 -8.59 6.36
C PHE A 109 4.79 -7.30 7.17
N LEU A 110 5.50 -6.23 6.76
CA LEU A 110 5.57 -4.96 7.47
C LEU A 110 4.79 -3.84 6.79
N ILE A 111 5.12 -3.50 5.55
CA ILE A 111 4.57 -2.31 4.86
C ILE A 111 3.08 -2.46 4.58
N ASP A 112 2.63 -3.59 3.99
CA ASP A 112 1.20 -3.83 3.76
C ASP A 112 0.43 -3.86 5.10
N ARG A 113 1.05 -4.37 6.17
CA ARG A 113 0.46 -4.36 7.51
C ARG A 113 0.24 -2.95 8.05
N ILE A 114 1.20 -2.05 7.86
CA ILE A 114 1.03 -0.64 8.24
C ILE A 114 0.01 0.05 7.33
N GLY A 115 0.03 -0.23 6.03
CA GLY A 115 -0.99 0.24 5.08
C GLY A 115 -2.39 -0.16 5.53
N ARG A 116 -2.58 -1.39 6.00
CA ARG A 116 -3.83 -1.83 6.62
C ARG A 116 -4.19 -1.05 7.87
N TYR A 117 -3.26 -0.77 8.78
CA TYR A 117 -3.57 0.06 9.96
C TYR A 117 -4.03 1.46 9.54
N GLN A 118 -3.42 2.06 8.51
CA GLN A 118 -3.85 3.34 7.97
C GLN A 118 -5.26 3.26 7.34
N LEU A 119 -5.58 2.18 6.65
CA LEU A 119 -6.94 1.92 6.13
C LEU A 119 -7.96 1.72 7.26
N GLU A 120 -7.57 1.08 8.36
CA GLU A 120 -8.41 0.90 9.55
C GLU A 120 -8.80 2.25 10.18
N GLU A 121 -7.93 3.27 10.14
CA GLU A 121 -8.26 4.63 10.59
C GLU A 121 -9.35 5.31 9.74
N PHE A 122 -9.59 4.84 8.52
CA PHE A 122 -10.70 5.33 7.69
C PHE A 122 -12.05 4.71 8.07
N ILE A 123 -12.07 3.65 8.88
CA ILE A 123 -13.30 3.07 9.40
C ILE A 123 -13.98 4.12 10.28
N GLY A 124 -15.25 4.43 10.01
CA GLY A 124 -15.94 5.46 10.76
C GLY A 124 -15.67 6.88 10.27
N CYS A 125 -14.80 7.10 9.27
CA CYS A 125 -14.49 8.45 8.77
C CYS A 125 -15.74 9.21 8.29
N SER A 126 -15.66 10.53 8.23
CA SER A 126 -16.82 11.36 7.91
C SER A 126 -17.30 11.20 6.46
N TYR A 127 -16.41 10.91 5.51
CA TYR A 127 -16.73 10.78 4.08
C TYR A 127 -17.25 9.38 3.73
N ALA A 128 -18.57 9.27 3.56
CA ALA A 128 -19.23 7.98 3.37
C ALA A 128 -18.75 7.17 2.14
N PRO A 129 -18.44 7.79 0.98
CA PRO A 129 -17.95 7.03 -0.18
C PRO A 129 -16.63 6.29 0.07
N LEU A 130 -15.70 6.87 0.83
CA LEU A 130 -14.45 6.20 1.21
C LEU A 130 -14.72 5.01 2.14
N GLU A 131 -15.51 5.21 3.19
CA GLU A 131 -15.83 4.15 4.14
C GLU A 131 -16.49 2.92 3.46
N ARG A 132 -17.31 3.14 2.42
CA ARG A 132 -18.01 2.05 1.70
C ARG A 132 -17.09 1.07 0.99
N ILE A 133 -15.91 1.50 0.55
CA ILE A 133 -14.99 0.63 -0.19
C ILE A 133 -14.06 -0.15 0.73
N LEU A 134 -13.90 0.28 1.99
CA LEU A 134 -12.94 -0.31 2.92
C LEU A 134 -13.17 -1.81 3.19
N PRO A 135 -14.41 -2.33 3.36
CA PRO A 135 -14.58 -3.76 3.66
C PRO A 135 -14.02 -4.71 2.60
N ASP A 136 -14.15 -4.34 1.32
CA ASP A 136 -13.61 -5.14 0.22
C ASP A 136 -12.08 -5.04 0.17
N VAL A 137 -11.54 -3.82 0.25
CA VAL A 137 -10.09 -3.55 0.26
C VAL A 137 -9.42 -4.26 1.45
N MET A 138 -9.94 -4.11 2.66
CA MET A 138 -9.38 -4.72 3.87
C MET A 138 -9.36 -6.26 3.82
N ARG A 139 -10.33 -6.88 3.14
CA ARG A 139 -10.35 -8.33 2.93
C ARG A 139 -9.22 -8.75 1.99
N GLU A 140 -8.95 -7.97 0.96
CA GLU A 140 -7.86 -8.19 -0.01
C GLU A 140 -6.49 -8.01 0.70
N GLU A 141 -6.32 -6.90 1.44
CA GLU A 141 -5.11 -6.59 2.22
C GLU A 141 -4.73 -7.67 3.25
N ALA A 142 -5.72 -8.33 3.86
CA ALA A 142 -5.45 -9.44 4.77
C ALA A 142 -4.66 -10.56 4.08
N GLY A 143 -4.96 -10.84 2.81
CA GLY A 143 -4.24 -11.84 2.02
C GLY A 143 -2.80 -11.45 1.72
N HIS A 144 -2.54 -10.16 1.46
CA HIS A 144 -1.20 -9.64 1.19
C HIS A 144 -0.29 -9.82 2.43
N ILE A 145 -0.82 -9.42 3.59
CA ILE A 145 -0.13 -9.53 4.88
C ILE A 145 0.12 -10.99 5.26
N ASP A 146 -0.87 -11.87 5.08
CA ASP A 146 -0.74 -13.29 5.39
C ASP A 146 0.32 -13.95 4.51
N PHE A 147 0.36 -13.62 3.23
CA PHE A 147 1.40 -14.09 2.32
C PHE A 147 2.79 -13.60 2.75
N GLY A 148 2.95 -12.29 2.99
CA GLY A 148 4.23 -11.72 3.42
C GLY A 148 4.72 -12.30 4.75
N THR A 149 3.82 -12.48 5.72
CA THR A 149 4.10 -13.10 7.02
C THR A 149 4.56 -14.55 6.85
N THR A 150 3.81 -15.35 6.09
CA THR A 150 4.13 -16.76 5.86
C THR A 150 5.44 -16.91 5.10
N LYS A 151 5.64 -16.14 4.02
CA LYS A 151 6.85 -16.22 3.19
C LYS A 151 8.09 -15.78 3.96
N THR A 152 7.97 -14.72 4.77
CA THR A 152 9.06 -14.26 5.65
C THR A 152 9.46 -15.37 6.64
N ALA A 153 8.47 -16.01 7.28
CA ALA A 153 8.73 -17.10 8.22
C ALA A 153 9.37 -18.33 7.53
N GLU A 154 8.88 -18.72 6.36
CA GLU A 154 9.43 -19.81 5.56
C GLU A 154 10.91 -19.57 5.20
N LEU A 155 11.24 -18.36 4.72
CA LEU A 155 12.61 -17.98 4.35
C LEU A 155 13.52 -17.93 5.58
N ALA A 156 13.05 -17.38 6.70
CA ALA A 156 13.80 -17.37 7.94
C ALA A 156 14.07 -18.78 8.50
N ALA A 157 13.11 -19.69 8.38
CA ALA A 157 13.20 -21.05 8.87
C ALA A 157 14.23 -21.91 8.11
N LYS A 158 14.57 -21.56 6.87
CA LYS A 158 15.65 -22.22 6.11
C LYS A 158 17.03 -22.04 6.76
N GLY A 159 17.20 -21.05 7.64
CA GLY A 159 18.46 -20.78 8.33
C GLY A 159 19.55 -20.25 7.41
N GLY A 160 20.80 -20.26 7.91
CA GLY A 160 21.99 -19.87 7.15
C GLY A 160 21.85 -18.52 6.43
N GLU A 161 22.24 -18.51 5.16
CA GLU A 161 22.22 -17.32 4.31
C GLU A 161 20.79 -16.76 4.10
N SER A 162 19.77 -17.62 4.00
CA SER A 162 18.38 -17.18 3.79
C SER A 162 17.87 -16.39 4.99
N LYS A 163 18.13 -16.86 6.21
CA LYS A 163 17.81 -16.11 7.44
C LYS A 163 18.57 -14.78 7.52
N ALA A 164 19.84 -14.75 7.13
CA ALA A 164 20.63 -13.51 7.13
C ALA A 164 20.08 -12.48 6.13
N LYS A 165 19.63 -12.90 4.94
CA LYS A 165 18.98 -12.02 3.95
C LYS A 165 17.63 -11.49 4.45
N VAL A 166 16.81 -12.33 5.09
CA VAL A 166 15.57 -11.89 5.73
C VAL A 166 15.85 -10.87 6.83
N GLN A 167 16.84 -11.11 7.69
CA GLN A 167 17.21 -10.14 8.73
C GLN A 167 17.62 -8.79 8.13
N LYS A 168 18.44 -8.79 7.07
CA LYS A 168 18.83 -7.55 6.38
C LYS A 168 17.63 -6.82 5.79
N ALA A 169 16.66 -7.54 5.21
CA ALA A 169 15.43 -6.96 4.71
C ALA A 169 14.56 -6.38 5.85
N LEU A 170 14.45 -7.08 6.98
CA LEU A 170 13.78 -6.58 8.18
C LEU A 170 14.41 -5.29 8.69
N ASP A 171 15.73 -5.25 8.84
CA ASP A 171 16.45 -4.06 9.32
C ASP A 171 16.21 -2.84 8.39
N TYR A 172 16.13 -3.09 7.08
CA TYR A 172 15.83 -2.06 6.09
C TYR A 172 14.38 -1.54 6.15
N TRP A 173 13.41 -2.45 6.25
CA TRP A 173 11.99 -2.09 6.19
C TRP A 173 11.40 -1.65 7.52
N TYR A 174 11.96 -2.09 8.65
CA TYR A 174 11.41 -1.80 9.97
C TYR A 174 11.34 -0.30 10.26
N VAL A 175 12.41 0.45 10.00
CA VAL A 175 12.43 1.91 10.21
C VAL A 175 11.45 2.60 9.25
N LYS A 176 11.43 2.21 7.98
CA LYS A 176 10.51 2.74 6.97
C LYS A 176 9.04 2.49 7.33
N ALA A 177 8.74 1.31 7.87
CA ALA A 177 7.41 0.94 8.32
C ALA A 177 6.96 1.83 9.50
N LEU A 178 7.86 2.16 10.43
CA LEU A 178 7.56 3.08 11.52
C LEU A 178 7.37 4.52 11.03
N ASP A 179 8.18 4.99 10.09
CA ASP A 179 8.07 6.34 9.53
C ASP A 179 6.74 6.59 8.80
N MET A 180 6.05 5.53 8.36
CA MET A 180 4.72 5.63 7.74
C MET A 180 3.63 6.14 8.70
N PHE A 181 3.81 6.01 10.02
CA PHE A 181 2.86 6.58 10.98
C PHE A 181 2.91 8.11 11.07
N GLY A 182 3.93 8.74 10.47
CA GLY A 182 4.12 10.18 10.57
C GLY A 182 4.96 10.58 11.78
N ARG A 183 4.81 11.82 12.23
CA ARG A 183 5.65 12.40 13.28
C ARG A 183 4.96 12.22 14.63
N SER A 184 5.75 12.08 15.71
CA SER A 184 5.19 11.88 17.06
C SER A 184 4.43 13.09 17.62
N ASP A 185 4.51 14.25 16.97
CA ASP A 185 3.89 15.51 17.36
C ASP A 185 2.64 15.88 16.54
N SER A 186 2.20 14.98 15.64
CA SER A 186 0.98 15.13 14.82
C SER A 186 -0.11 14.14 15.20
#